data_AF-A0A1G6HQ66-F1
#
_entry.id   AF-A0A1G6HQ66-F1
#
_cell.length_a   1.000
_cell.length_b   1.000
_cell.length_c   1.000
_cell.angle_alpha   90.00
_cell.angle_beta   90.00
_cell.angle_gamma   90.00
#
_symmetry.space_group_name_H-M   'P 1'
#
loop_
_entity.id
_entity.type
_entity.pdbx_description
1 polymer ?
#
loop_
_entity_poly.entity_id
_entity_poly.type
_entity_poly.pdbx_seq_one_letter_code
_entity_poly.pdbx_strand_id
1 'polypeptide(L)'
;MYKSTDYEHEQLSFINFNMACGMQLDMNNEWIRIAQQLPWKVWEALYVAIFPSNTGNIAKPCRMVLGSLILQMRLGFTDRELVDQLRQNPYYQITYNIFRKNKIK
;
A
#
# COMPACT_ATOMS: atom_id res chain seq x y z
N MET A 1 -6.83 3.43 -17.40
CA MET A 1 -6.99 4.68 -16.63
C MET A 1 -6.28 4.56 -15.29
N TYR A 2 -5.34 5.45 -14.96
CA TYR A 2 -4.82 5.61 -13.60
C TYR A 2 -5.48 6.85 -12.98
N LYS A 3 -6.00 6.74 -11.76
CA LYS A 3 -6.44 7.90 -10.99
C LYS A 3 -5.33 8.22 -10.00
N SER A 4 -4.64 9.34 -10.21
CA SER A 4 -3.71 9.86 -9.22
C SER A 4 -4.48 10.09 -7.93
N THR A 5 -4.13 9.33 -6.91
CA THR A 5 -4.66 9.50 -5.56
C THR A 5 -3.84 10.60 -4.90
N ASP A 6 -4.48 11.60 -4.29
CA ASP A 6 -3.76 12.60 -3.49
C ASP A 6 -3.26 11.93 -2.21
N TYR A 7 -2.02 11.43 -2.22
CA TYR A 7 -1.42 10.68 -1.10
C TYR A 7 -1.44 11.46 0.20
N GLU A 8 -1.31 12.79 0.12
CA GLU A 8 -1.35 13.71 1.26
C GLU A 8 -2.71 13.68 1.99
N HIS A 9 -3.80 13.34 1.29
CA HIS A 9 -5.17 13.39 1.82
C HIS A 9 -5.85 12.01 1.94
N GLU A 10 -5.36 11.00 1.23
CA GLU A 10 -5.88 9.63 1.29
C GLU A 10 -5.02 8.70 2.16
N GLN A 11 -3.76 9.05 2.47
CA GLN A 11 -3.03 8.32 3.51
C GLN A 11 -3.64 8.62 4.88
N LEU A 12 -4.21 7.61 5.52
CA LEU A 12 -4.27 7.60 6.97
C LEU A 12 -2.83 7.74 7.50
N SER A 13 -2.58 8.73 8.34
CA SER A 13 -1.35 8.75 9.13
C SER A 13 -1.23 7.43 9.88
N PHE A 14 -0.01 6.96 10.15
CA PHE A 14 0.22 5.75 10.95
C PHE A 14 -0.56 5.79 12.28
N ILE A 15 -0.70 6.99 12.85
CA ILE A 15 -1.50 7.28 14.05
C ILE A 15 -2.99 6.94 13.83
N ASN A 16 -3.56 7.37 12.69
CA ASN A 16 -4.96 7.06 12.35
C ASN A 16 -5.16 5.56 12.10
N PHE A 17 -4.17 4.85 11.54
CA PHE A 17 -4.23 3.38 11.41
C PHE A 17 -4.25 2.68 12.78
N ASN A 18 -3.36 3.11 13.69
CA ASN A 18 -3.32 2.64 15.08
C ASN A 18 -4.69 2.75 15.76
N MET A 19 -5.31 3.94 15.62
CA MET A 19 -6.62 4.24 16.19
C MET A 19 -7.73 3.41 15.56
N ALA A 20 -7.71 3.20 14.24
CA ALA A 20 -8.72 2.43 13.53
C ALA A 20 -8.62 0.92 13.81
N CYS A 21 -7.40 0.39 13.99
CA CYS A 21 -7.16 -1.02 14.24
C CYS A 21 -7.21 -1.38 15.74
N GLY A 22 -7.27 -0.39 16.63
CA GLY A 22 -7.29 -0.58 18.10
C GLY A 22 -6.01 -1.20 18.65
N MET A 23 -4.94 -1.22 17.85
CA MET A 23 -3.64 -1.80 18.19
C MET A 23 -2.60 -0.69 18.25
N GLN A 24 -1.62 -0.78 19.14
CA GLN A 24 -0.40 0.03 19.09
C GLN A 24 0.68 -0.72 18.30
N LEU A 25 0.86 -0.36 17.04
CA LEU A 25 1.93 -0.87 16.21
C LEU A 25 3.25 -0.26 16.64
N ASP A 26 4.28 -1.10 16.68
CA ASP A 26 5.63 -0.65 16.94
C ASP A 26 6.20 0.07 15.71
N MET A 27 6.43 1.37 15.83
CA MET A 27 7.02 2.19 14.78
C MET A 27 8.46 1.77 14.44
N ASN A 28 9.13 1.04 15.32
CA ASN A 28 10.47 0.51 15.08
C ASN A 28 10.48 -0.76 14.24
N ASN A 29 9.31 -1.31 13.90
CA ASN A 29 9.22 -2.48 13.05
C ASN A 29 9.89 -2.24 11.69
N GLU A 30 10.66 -3.22 11.22
CA GLU A 30 11.45 -3.10 9.99
C GLU A 30 10.60 -2.74 8.77
N TRP A 31 9.40 -3.30 8.65
CA TRP A 31 8.51 -3.05 7.52
C TRP A 31 8.00 -1.61 7.49
N ILE A 32 7.72 -1.04 8.67
CA ILE A 32 7.32 0.37 8.79
C ILE A 32 8.47 1.29 8.39
N ARG A 33 9.68 0.99 8.86
CA ARG A 33 10.89 1.77 8.51
C ARG A 33 11.17 1.71 7.01
N ILE A 34 11.11 0.52 6.41
CA ILE A 34 11.25 0.33 4.96
C ILE A 34 10.18 1.15 4.23
N ALA A 35 8.92 1.01 4.61
CA ALA A 35 7.82 1.74 3.97
C ALA A 35 7.94 3.27 4.11
N GLN A 36 8.63 3.80 5.12
CA GLN A 36 8.89 5.24 5.26
C GLN A 36 10.08 5.72 4.42
N GLN A 37 11.09 4.89 4.24
CA GLN A 37 12.31 5.25 3.51
C GLN A 37 12.13 5.23 1.98
N LEU A 38 11.14 4.49 1.48
CA LEU A 38 10.94 4.34 0.03
C LEU A 38 10.35 5.61 -0.60
N PRO A 39 10.89 6.05 -1.76
CA PRO A 39 10.47 7.28 -2.43
C PRO A 39 9.17 7.06 -3.24
N TRP A 40 8.07 6.77 -2.54
CA TRP A 40 6.77 6.41 -3.15
C TRP A 40 6.27 7.43 -4.18
N LYS A 41 6.46 8.74 -3.91
CA LYS A 41 6.06 9.82 -4.82
C LYS A 41 6.73 9.72 -6.19
N VAL A 42 8.02 9.39 -6.21
CA VAL A 42 8.79 9.27 -7.46
C VAL A 42 8.32 8.05 -8.23
N TRP A 43 8.16 6.92 -7.55
CA TRP A 43 7.70 5.68 -8.18
C TRP A 43 6.28 5.78 -8.72
N GLU A 44 5.41 6.50 -8.03
CA GLU A 44 4.09 6.76 -8.56
C GLU A 44 4.13 7.62 -9.83
N ALA A 45 4.91 8.72 -9.84
CA ALA A 45 4.98 9.57 -11.02
C ALA A 45 5.40 8.75 -12.27
N LEU A 46 6.35 7.83 -12.09
CA LEU A 46 6.75 6.87 -13.13
C LEU A 46 5.62 5.89 -13.47
N TYR A 47 4.92 5.37 -12.46
CA TYR A 47 3.82 4.44 -12.65
C TYR A 47 2.66 5.06 -13.42
N VAL A 48 2.28 6.30 -13.12
CA VAL A 48 1.24 7.07 -13.84
C VAL A 48 1.62 7.23 -15.31
N ALA A 49 2.90 7.53 -15.59
CA ALA A 49 3.38 7.73 -16.97
C ALA A 49 3.22 6.46 -17.85
N ILE A 50 3.18 5.27 -17.24
CA ILE A 50 2.97 4.00 -17.95
C ILE A 50 1.50 3.81 -18.37
N PHE A 51 0.56 4.55 -17.78
CA PHE A 51 -0.87 4.49 -18.10
C PHE A 51 -1.37 5.77 -18.80
N PRO A 52 -0.98 6.01 -20.08
CA PRO A 52 -1.42 7.20 -20.82
C PRO A 52 -2.90 7.17 -21.22
N SER A 53 -3.56 6.01 -21.13
CA SER A 53 -4.95 5.83 -21.55
C SER A 53 -5.95 6.06 -20.41
N ASN A 54 -6.94 6.91 -20.68
CA ASN A 54 -8.08 7.14 -19.78
C ASN A 54 -9.25 6.16 -19.98
N THR A 55 -9.09 5.18 -20.87
CA THR A 55 -10.12 4.18 -21.18
C THR A 55 -9.79 2.84 -20.53
N GLY A 56 -10.81 2.10 -20.09
CA GLY A 56 -10.66 0.77 -19.48
C GLY A 56 -10.69 0.76 -17.95
N ASN A 57 -10.32 -0.39 -17.36
CA ASN A 57 -10.36 -0.59 -15.91
C ASN A 57 -9.36 0.34 -15.18
N ILE A 58 -9.72 0.73 -13.96
CA ILE A 58 -8.86 1.58 -13.13
C ILE A 58 -7.66 0.74 -12.68
N ALA A 59 -6.45 1.20 -12.99
CA ALA A 59 -5.22 0.55 -12.56
C ALA A 59 -5.11 0.56 -11.03
N LYS A 60 -4.51 -0.49 -10.48
CA LYS A 60 -4.24 -0.57 -9.04
C LYS A 60 -3.23 0.51 -8.64
N PRO A 61 -3.36 1.10 -7.44
CA PRO A 61 -2.43 2.12 -6.98
C PRO A 61 -1.00 1.58 -6.93
N CYS A 62 -0.02 2.42 -7.27
CA CYS A 62 1.39 2.04 -7.35
C CYS A 62 1.89 1.34 -6.07
N ARG A 63 1.51 1.89 -4.91
CA ARG A 63 1.91 1.38 -3.59
C ARG A 63 1.38 -0.01 -3.27
N MET A 64 0.20 -0.36 -3.79
CA MET A 64 -0.36 -1.71 -3.64
C MET A 64 0.48 -2.71 -4.43
N VAL A 65 0.79 -2.39 -5.68
CA VAL A 65 1.54 -3.27 -6.58
C VAL A 65 2.99 -3.43 -6.11
N LEU A 66 3.67 -2.32 -5.85
CA LEU A 66 5.06 -2.34 -5.39
C LEU A 66 5.19 -2.87 -3.96
N GLY A 67 4.25 -2.54 -3.07
CA GLY A 67 4.22 -3.05 -1.69
C GLY A 67 4.04 -4.57 -1.65
N SER A 68 3.11 -5.13 -2.42
CA SER A 68 2.97 -6.58 -2.55
C SER A 68 4.22 -7.22 -3.16
N LEU A 69 4.81 -6.59 -4.18
CA LEU A 69 6.02 -7.11 -4.83
C LEU A 69 7.22 -7.15 -3.88
N ILE A 70 7.42 -6.10 -3.08
CA ILE A 70 8.51 -6.06 -2.08
C ILE A 70 8.31 -7.15 -1.03
N LEU A 71 7.09 -7.30 -0.51
CA LEU A 71 6.78 -8.35 0.47
C LEU A 71 6.99 -9.74 -0.14
N GLN A 72 6.53 -9.95 -1.37
CA GLN A 72 6.70 -11.22 -2.08
C GLN A 72 8.18 -11.56 -2.30
N MET A 73 8.98 -10.60 -2.77
CA MET A 73 10.41 -10.80 -3.00
C MET A 73 11.19 -11.06 -1.71
N ARG A 74 10.80 -10.43 -0.60
CA ARG A 74 11.48 -10.58 0.68
C ARG A 74 11.09 -11.84 1.44
N LEU A 75 9.82 -12.23 1.39
CA LEU A 75 9.27 -13.35 2.17
C LEU A 75 9.20 -14.65 1.38
N GLY A 76 9.35 -14.59 0.05
CA GLY A 76 9.32 -15.77 -0.82
C GLY A 76 7.94 -16.43 -0.92
N PHE A 77 6.88 -15.70 -0.56
CA PHE A 77 5.52 -16.24 -0.57
C PHE A 77 4.95 -16.38 -1.98
N THR A 78 4.10 -17.39 -2.17
CA THR A 78 3.21 -17.44 -3.34
C THR A 78 2.17 -16.32 -3.25
N ASP A 79 1.56 -15.94 -4.38
CA ASP A 79 0.54 -14.88 -4.41
C ASP A 79 -0.61 -15.14 -3.42
N ARG A 80 -1.01 -16.41 -3.25
CA ARG A 80 -2.08 -16.81 -2.33
C ARG A 80 -1.66 -16.68 -0.88
N GLU A 81 -0.47 -17.17 -0.54
CA GLU A 81 0.08 -17.05 0.81
C GLU A 81 0.28 -15.59 1.19
N LEU A 82 0.74 -14.76 0.26
CA LEU A 82 0.87 -13.32 0.50
C LEU A 82 -0.47 -12.70 0.86
N VAL A 83 -1.56 -13.06 0.17
CA VAL A 83 -2.91 -12.56 0.48
C VAL A 83 -3.36 -13.00 1.88
N ASP A 84 -3.09 -14.24 2.27
CA ASP A 84 -3.45 -14.72 3.60
C ASP A 84 -2.60 -14.08 4.71
N GLN A 85 -1.31 -13.85 4.46
CA GLN A 85 -0.41 -13.15 5.37
C GLN A 85 -0.77 -11.67 5.49
N LEU A 86 -1.23 -11.04 4.41
CA LEU A 86 -1.74 -9.68 4.44
C LEU A 86 -3.00 -9.57 5.28
N ARG A 87 -3.88 -10.58 5.29
CA ARG A 87 -5.08 -10.57 6.16
C ARG A 87 -4.72 -10.68 7.65
N GLN A 88 -3.65 -11.40 7.97
CA GLN A 88 -3.28 -11.73 9.33
C GLN A 88 -2.34 -10.69 9.98
N ASN A 89 -1.46 -10.06 9.19
CA ASN A 89 -0.41 -9.19 9.73
C ASN A 89 -0.65 -7.70 9.42
N PRO A 90 -0.95 -6.86 10.43
CA PRO A 90 -1.22 -5.44 10.22
C PRO A 90 0.01 -4.65 9.73
N TYR A 91 1.23 -5.08 10.05
CA TYR A 91 2.47 -4.48 9.53
C TYR A 91 2.59 -4.62 8.00
N TYR A 92 2.20 -5.79 7.47
CA TYR A 92 2.19 -6.00 6.02
C TYR A 92 1.07 -5.22 5.37
N GLN A 93 -0.09 -5.12 6.03
CA GLN A 93 -1.18 -4.25 5.56
C GLN A 93 -0.73 -2.81 5.43
N ILE A 94 0.05 -2.27 6.37
CA ILE A 94 0.57 -0.90 6.26
C ILE A 94 1.51 -0.71 5.08
N THR A 95 2.40 -1.69 4.86
CA THR A 95 3.37 -1.66 3.76
C THR A 95 2.68 -1.77 2.40
N TYR A 96 1.61 -2.58 2.34
CA TYR A 96 0.79 -2.85 1.17
C TYR A 96 -0.32 -1.80 0.94
N ASN A 97 -0.86 -1.19 2.00
CA ASN A 97 -2.18 -0.56 1.99
C ASN A 97 -2.34 0.47 3.12
N ILE A 98 -2.14 1.74 2.81
CA ILE A 98 -2.65 2.83 3.66
C ILE A 98 -4.01 3.21 3.07
N PHE A 99 -5.04 2.67 3.71
CA PHE A 99 -6.43 2.46 3.30
C PHE A 99 -7.03 3.18 2.08
N ARG A 100 -7.57 2.34 1.19
CA ARG A 100 -8.81 2.53 0.43
C ARG A 100 -9.95 3.03 1.34
N LYS A 101 -10.55 4.20 1.05
CA LYS A 101 -11.93 4.48 1.55
C LYS A 101 -12.83 3.35 1.05
N ASN A 102 -13.38 2.56 1.97
CA ASN A 102 -14.52 1.70 1.69
C ASN A 102 -15.65 2.62 1.19
N LYS A 103 -15.84 2.69 -0.13
CA LYS A 103 -17.17 2.97 -0.69
C LYS A 103 -18.01 1.73 -0.39
N ILE A 104 -18.55 1.71 0.83
CA ILE A 104 -19.80 1.00 1.08
C ILE A 104 -20.81 1.73 0.18
N LYS A 105 -21.34 1.00 -0.81
CA LYS A 105 -22.58 1.39 -1.47
C LYS A 105 -23.73 1.09 -0.53
#